data_AF-Q08QG2-F1
#
_entry.id   AF-Q08QG2-F1
#
_cell.length_a   1.000
_cell.length_b   1.000
_cell.length_c   1.000
_cell.angle_alpha   90.00
_cell.angle_beta   90.00
_cell.angle_gamma   90.00
#
_symmetry.space_group_name_H-M   'P 1'
#
loop_
_entity.id
_entity.type
_entity.pdbx_description
1 polymer ?
#
loop_
_entity_poly.entity_id
_entity_poly.type
_entity_poly.pdbx_seq_one_letter_code
_entity_poly.pdbx_strand_id
1 'polypeptide(L)'
;MRKSPAALLAACLLATGLWACQPGDSGSMDEGATQQVAGEPRSAAPGTGSSSAGQTPAAGSSNQNVPIGAQPVPDTPVADLPAHEGHTPIVQPSPQPDAPASEPTPPAAQFTREWVVSPSGSDTAQGNAAQPFKTIGKAVSVAGPGELIRVLAGTYPERVVLDASVKAGTSGAKITLQGEGKPRITPGPGTGGLLQVSRPNWVIDGFDLDVKGEPSFAVTFEGDVRGSVLANSELHHGKGGGAVTTYGKATGATIENNHIHDFVKNKGDLDSHGVVVQPTSVDITVRNNDIHDNSGDSVQCLGPEGFSTLPPAQGLVVENNHFYANRENAVDIKTCHDVVVRNNRMHGFKPSATAKGDAVVIHYSARNVLIEGNEVYDSGKGVSVGGNRVGPMPSGIVIRRNRIHDITQQGGGEGAGIRLENSEGTLVVNNTITRVDAAALILGHGTGGPTSNLTVENNIIDSPVAVNLGGQHPGMKIGFNLYPANAQFQLGTGPVGLEAFKEASGDQTSAMTDASVAPDFTPAVPAVDKGTDVGLPFCGVAPDIGAVEAGC
;
A
#
# COMPACT_ATOMS: atom_id res chain seq x y z
N MET A 1 -28.95 -31.71 28.34
CA MET A 1 -27.57 -31.94 27.87
C MET A 1 -27.14 -30.72 27.07
N ARG A 2 -25.95 -30.21 27.39
CA ARG A 2 -25.51 -28.82 27.18
C ARG A 2 -25.25 -28.51 25.69
N LYS A 3 -25.85 -27.42 25.18
CA LYS A 3 -25.47 -26.73 23.94
C LYS A 3 -24.56 -25.54 24.33
N SER A 4 -23.40 -25.39 23.70
CA SER A 4 -22.53 -24.22 23.87
C SER A 4 -22.78 -23.20 22.74
N PRO A 5 -23.00 -21.92 23.04
CA PRO A 5 -23.15 -20.87 22.03
C PRO A 5 -21.81 -20.13 21.85
N ALA A 6 -21.17 -20.30 20.70
CA ALA A 6 -20.02 -19.49 20.28
C ALA A 6 -19.88 -19.54 18.75
N ALA A 7 -20.75 -18.84 18.02
CA ALA A 7 -20.62 -18.67 16.56
C ALA A 7 -21.48 -17.53 15.95
N LEU A 8 -21.96 -16.55 16.72
CA LEU A 8 -22.96 -15.58 16.19
C LEU A 8 -22.72 -14.09 16.51
N LEU A 9 -21.51 -13.71 16.92
CA LEU A 9 -21.14 -12.29 17.08
C LEU A 9 -19.83 -12.01 16.33
N ALA A 10 -19.92 -11.81 15.02
CA ALA A 10 -18.86 -11.16 14.22
C ALA A 10 -19.36 -10.63 12.87
N ALA A 11 -20.45 -11.17 12.30
CA ALA A 11 -20.91 -10.79 10.96
C ALA A 11 -22.07 -9.77 10.91
N CYS A 12 -22.68 -9.39 12.05
CA CYS A 12 -23.87 -8.52 12.06
C CYS A 12 -23.62 -7.04 12.42
N LEU A 13 -22.41 -6.63 12.79
CA LEU A 13 -22.16 -5.25 13.24
C LEU A 13 -21.71 -4.27 12.14
N LEU A 14 -21.52 -4.73 10.90
CA LEU A 14 -21.19 -3.88 9.75
C LEU A 14 -22.25 -3.89 8.64
N ALA A 15 -23.30 -4.71 8.77
CA ALA A 15 -24.45 -4.73 7.86
C ALA A 15 -25.64 -3.86 8.35
N THR A 16 -25.56 -3.32 9.57
CA THR A 16 -26.52 -2.34 10.08
C THR A 16 -25.76 -1.13 10.58
N GLY A 17 -26.02 0.02 9.95
CA GLY A 17 -25.31 1.28 10.19
C GLY A 17 -25.00 1.55 11.65
N LEU A 18 -23.70 1.68 11.93
CA LEU A 18 -23.17 2.32 13.12
C LEU A 18 -22.31 3.47 12.62
N TRP A 19 -22.60 4.65 13.16
CA TRP A 19 -21.93 5.91 12.88
C TRP A 19 -20.43 5.80 13.15
N ALA A 20 -19.65 5.57 12.10
CA ALA A 20 -18.33 6.16 11.97
C ALA A 20 -18.47 7.40 11.06
N CYS A 21 -17.61 8.39 11.24
CA CYS A 21 -17.65 9.74 10.67
C CYS A 21 -18.41 10.78 11.53
N GLN A 22 -17.72 11.33 12.53
CA GLN A 22 -17.72 12.80 12.64
C GLN A 22 -16.69 13.32 11.63
N PRO A 23 -17.03 14.32 10.81
CA PRO A 23 -16.07 15.01 9.96
C PRO A 23 -15.33 16.07 10.78
N GLY A 24 -14.01 16.13 10.62
CA GLY A 24 -13.18 17.24 11.06
C GLY A 24 -12.74 17.18 12.52
N ASP A 25 -11.43 17.03 12.73
CA ASP A 25 -10.74 18.13 13.38
C ASP A 25 -9.27 18.16 12.96
N SER A 26 -8.93 19.18 12.18
CA SER A 26 -7.57 19.69 12.09
C SER A 26 -7.50 21.01 12.80
N GLY A 27 -6.74 21.00 13.90
CA GLY A 27 -6.03 22.18 14.38
C GLY A 27 -6.63 22.85 15.61
N SER A 28 -5.77 22.88 16.65
CA SER A 28 -5.64 23.93 17.66
C SER A 28 -6.77 24.11 18.66
N MET A 29 -6.49 23.82 19.95
CA MET A 29 -6.49 24.83 21.04
C MET A 29 -5.63 24.38 22.23
N ASP A 30 -4.95 25.37 22.81
CA ASP A 30 -4.12 25.37 24.02
C ASP A 30 -4.88 24.99 25.32
N GLU A 31 -4.16 24.35 26.25
CA GLU A 31 -3.99 24.73 27.67
C GLU A 31 -3.75 23.50 28.60
N GLY A 32 -2.79 23.65 29.52
CA GLY A 32 -2.89 23.08 30.87
C GLY A 32 -2.05 21.84 31.19
N ALA A 33 -0.75 22.03 31.37
CA ALA A 33 0.15 21.04 32.00
C ALA A 33 -0.22 20.74 33.46
N THR A 34 -0.11 19.48 33.89
CA THR A 34 0.46 19.13 35.20
C THR A 34 1.17 17.77 35.17
N GLN A 35 2.31 17.73 35.85
CA GLN A 35 3.34 16.69 35.88
C GLN A 35 2.93 15.46 36.71
N GLN A 36 3.48 14.29 36.38
CA GLN A 36 4.00 13.33 37.38
C GLN A 36 5.00 12.30 36.80
N VAL A 37 6.28 12.57 37.09
CA VAL A 37 7.42 11.73 37.51
C VAL A 37 7.48 10.21 37.17
N ALA A 38 8.47 9.92 36.31
CA ALA A 38 9.56 8.93 36.34
C ALA A 38 9.34 7.42 36.68
N GLY A 39 9.86 6.58 35.77
CA GLY A 39 10.35 5.23 36.01
C GLY A 39 11.53 4.93 35.08
N GLU A 40 12.65 4.49 35.64
CA GLU A 40 13.97 4.30 35.00
C GLU A 40 14.05 3.15 33.96
N PRO A 41 15.03 3.19 33.03
CA PRO A 41 15.13 2.28 31.90
C PRO A 41 15.86 0.96 32.23
N ARG A 42 15.42 -0.14 31.62
CA ARG A 42 16.10 -1.45 31.70
C ARG A 42 17.09 -1.61 30.55
N SER A 43 18.31 -1.99 30.91
CA SER A 43 19.47 -2.22 30.06
C SER A 43 19.32 -3.45 29.15
N ALA A 44 19.74 -3.30 27.90
CA ALA A 44 19.94 -4.39 26.95
C ALA A 44 21.37 -4.94 27.09
N ALA A 45 21.49 -6.27 27.11
CA ALA A 45 22.77 -6.99 27.13
C ALA A 45 23.30 -7.24 25.70
N PRO A 46 24.63 -7.27 25.48
CA PRO A 46 25.22 -7.40 24.15
C PRO A 46 25.43 -8.87 23.76
N GLY A 47 24.93 -9.26 22.59
CA GLY A 47 25.21 -10.53 21.94
C GLY A 47 26.37 -10.41 20.97
N THR A 48 27.47 -11.07 21.28
CA THR A 48 28.68 -11.22 20.46
C THR A 48 28.45 -12.25 19.34
N GLY A 49 28.70 -11.88 18.08
CA GLY A 49 28.65 -12.77 16.93
C GLY A 49 29.71 -12.40 15.90
N SER A 50 30.76 -13.23 15.84
CA SER A 50 31.97 -13.16 15.01
C SER A 50 31.75 -12.87 13.52
N SER A 51 32.54 -11.94 12.99
CA SER A 51 32.81 -11.72 11.58
C SER A 51 33.52 -12.93 10.93
N SER A 52 33.09 -13.33 9.74
CA SER A 52 33.90 -14.11 8.80
C SER A 52 33.91 -13.41 7.45
N ALA A 53 35.10 -12.98 7.03
CA ALA A 53 35.36 -12.45 5.70
C ALA A 53 35.26 -13.56 4.64
N GLY A 54 34.69 -13.26 3.47
CA GLY A 54 34.74 -14.17 2.33
C GLY A 54 33.89 -13.78 1.13
N GLN A 55 34.55 -13.14 0.16
CA GLN A 55 34.28 -13.21 -1.29
C GLN A 55 33.12 -12.41 -1.89
N THR A 56 33.51 -11.33 -2.55
CA THR A 56 32.81 -10.62 -3.61
C THR A 56 32.55 -11.55 -4.81
N PRO A 57 31.30 -11.67 -5.30
CA PRO A 57 31.05 -12.14 -6.67
C PRO A 57 31.00 -10.96 -7.64
N ALA A 58 31.61 -11.17 -8.81
CA ALA A 58 31.81 -10.21 -9.87
C ALA A 58 30.51 -9.72 -10.53
N ALA A 59 30.63 -8.52 -11.11
CA ALA A 59 29.62 -7.82 -11.89
C ALA A 59 29.07 -8.65 -13.06
N GLY A 60 27.75 -8.69 -13.14
CA GLY A 60 26.99 -8.98 -14.35
C GLY A 60 25.85 -7.96 -14.41
N SER A 61 26.04 -6.88 -15.17
CA SER A 61 24.99 -5.90 -15.44
C SER A 61 23.93 -6.53 -16.33
N SER A 62 22.79 -6.92 -15.75
CA SER A 62 21.58 -7.15 -16.52
C SER A 62 20.61 -5.98 -16.27
N ASN A 63 20.68 -4.96 -17.14
CA ASN A 63 19.57 -4.03 -17.36
C ASN A 63 18.38 -4.85 -17.85
N GLN A 64 17.53 -5.30 -16.95
CA GLN A 64 16.34 -6.07 -17.29
C GLN A 64 15.16 -5.52 -16.50
N ASN A 65 14.20 -4.96 -17.22
CA ASN A 65 12.93 -4.48 -16.70
C ASN A 65 12.29 -5.58 -15.87
N VAL A 66 12.10 -5.35 -14.57
CA VAL A 66 11.28 -6.22 -13.73
C VAL A 66 9.84 -6.07 -14.22
N PRO A 67 9.21 -7.11 -14.77
CA PRO A 67 7.84 -6.98 -15.21
C PRO A 67 6.91 -6.88 -13.99
N ILE A 68 6.09 -5.84 -13.99
CA ILE A 68 5.02 -5.58 -13.02
C ILE A 68 3.82 -6.44 -13.44
N GLY A 69 3.31 -7.31 -12.56
CA GLY A 69 2.16 -8.19 -12.83
C GLY A 69 2.41 -9.67 -12.59
N ALA A 70 1.35 -10.44 -12.32
CA ALA A 70 1.37 -11.89 -12.49
C ALA A 70 1.82 -12.19 -13.93
N GLN A 71 2.88 -12.98 -14.09
CA GLN A 71 3.35 -13.32 -15.43
C GLN A 71 2.28 -14.14 -16.17
N PRO A 72 2.11 -13.93 -17.49
CA PRO A 72 1.17 -14.69 -18.29
C PRO A 72 1.43 -16.20 -18.14
N VAL A 73 0.42 -16.92 -17.67
CA VAL A 73 0.32 -18.37 -17.93
C VAL A 73 -0.25 -18.49 -19.35
N PRO A 74 0.29 -19.37 -20.21
CA PRO A 74 -0.33 -19.66 -21.50
C PRO A 74 -1.83 -19.97 -21.32
N ASP A 75 -2.68 -19.31 -22.12
CA ASP A 75 -4.14 -19.38 -22.08
C ASP A 75 -4.85 -18.69 -20.87
N THR A 76 -4.15 -17.91 -20.05
CA THR A 76 -4.77 -16.95 -19.12
C THR A 76 -4.94 -15.58 -19.79
N PRO A 77 -6.06 -14.84 -19.60
CA PRO A 77 -6.27 -13.48 -20.11
C PRO A 77 -5.40 -12.43 -19.38
N VAL A 78 -4.09 -12.64 -19.28
CA VAL A 78 -3.15 -11.57 -18.87
C VAL A 78 -2.91 -10.60 -20.04
N ALA A 79 -3.08 -11.06 -21.28
CA ALA A 79 -2.96 -10.22 -22.48
C ALA A 79 -4.10 -9.20 -22.66
N ASP A 80 -5.20 -9.37 -21.92
CA ASP A 80 -6.43 -8.56 -22.04
C ASP A 80 -6.75 -7.76 -20.75
N LEU A 81 -5.73 -7.27 -20.03
CA LEU A 81 -5.97 -6.09 -19.22
C LEU A 81 -6.49 -4.99 -20.15
N PRO A 82 -7.59 -4.30 -19.82
CA PRO A 82 -8.06 -3.20 -20.66
C PRO A 82 -6.91 -2.21 -20.83
N ALA A 83 -6.54 -1.90 -22.07
CA ALA A 83 -5.75 -0.72 -22.32
C ALA A 83 -6.59 0.48 -21.85
N HIS A 84 -6.35 0.98 -20.65
CA HIS A 84 -6.94 2.22 -20.17
C HIS A 84 -5.90 3.34 -20.16
N GLU A 85 -6.36 4.55 -20.41
CA GLU A 85 -5.54 5.75 -20.47
C GLU A 85 -4.84 5.93 -19.11
N GLY A 86 -3.51 5.72 -19.07
CA GLY A 86 -2.71 5.79 -17.84
C GLY A 86 -2.04 4.48 -17.42
N HIS A 87 -2.51 3.31 -17.88
CA HIS A 87 -1.85 2.02 -17.65
C HIS A 87 -0.61 1.87 -18.54
N THR A 88 0.43 2.62 -18.22
CA THR A 88 1.77 2.37 -18.74
C THR A 88 2.51 1.61 -17.65
N PRO A 89 3.02 0.39 -17.92
CA PRO A 89 3.99 -0.23 -17.03
C PRO A 89 5.04 0.82 -16.70
N ILE A 90 5.34 1.03 -15.41
CA ILE A 90 6.34 2.01 -14.99
C ILE A 90 7.63 1.68 -15.73
N VAL A 91 7.99 2.51 -16.71
CA VAL A 91 8.98 2.19 -17.75
C VAL A 91 10.38 1.98 -17.16
N GLN A 92 10.60 2.44 -15.93
CA GLN A 92 11.84 2.30 -15.17
C GLN A 92 11.51 2.27 -13.67
N PRO A 93 11.31 1.10 -13.02
CA PRO A 93 11.65 1.05 -11.60
C PRO A 93 13.11 1.50 -11.47
N SER A 94 13.45 2.30 -10.46
CA SER A 94 14.87 2.58 -10.16
C SER A 94 15.65 1.26 -10.17
N PRO A 95 16.94 1.22 -10.55
CA PRO A 95 17.78 0.05 -10.31
C PRO A 95 17.54 -0.42 -8.89
N GLN A 96 16.95 -1.60 -8.74
CA GLN A 96 16.54 -2.16 -7.45
C GLN A 96 17.70 -3.02 -6.97
N PRO A 97 18.46 -2.60 -5.96
CA PRO A 97 19.56 -3.42 -5.46
C PRO A 97 19.06 -4.73 -4.82
N ASP A 98 17.79 -4.72 -4.39
CA ASP A 98 17.13 -5.82 -3.68
C ASP A 98 15.88 -6.34 -4.42
N ALA A 99 15.72 -6.03 -5.72
CA ALA A 99 14.75 -6.79 -6.51
C ALA A 99 15.17 -8.26 -6.47
N PRO A 100 14.30 -9.20 -6.05
CA PRO A 100 14.58 -10.59 -6.32
C PRO A 100 14.84 -10.72 -7.82
N ALA A 101 15.99 -11.31 -8.16
CA ALA A 101 16.33 -11.66 -9.53
C ALA A 101 15.10 -12.32 -10.17
N SER A 102 14.75 -11.90 -11.39
CA SER A 102 13.63 -12.40 -12.20
C SER A 102 13.18 -13.79 -11.75
N GLU A 103 12.03 -13.89 -11.08
CA GLU A 103 11.53 -15.19 -10.68
C GLU A 103 11.43 -16.05 -11.95
N PRO A 104 12.04 -17.25 -11.97
CA PRO A 104 11.97 -18.11 -13.14
C PRO A 104 10.49 -18.32 -13.48
N THR A 105 10.12 -18.12 -14.74
CA THR A 105 8.75 -18.33 -15.23
C THR A 105 8.27 -19.70 -14.71
N PRO A 106 7.24 -19.75 -13.87
CA PRO A 106 6.76 -21.02 -13.33
C PRO A 106 6.41 -21.95 -14.50
N PRO A 107 6.80 -23.24 -14.44
CA PRO A 107 6.35 -24.19 -15.45
C PRO A 107 4.82 -24.17 -15.53
N ALA A 108 4.27 -24.29 -16.74
CA ALA A 108 2.83 -24.30 -16.97
C ALA A 108 2.15 -25.28 -16.00
N ALA A 109 1.11 -24.81 -15.32
CA ALA A 109 0.41 -25.61 -14.31
C ALA A 109 -0.12 -26.90 -14.96
N GLN A 110 0.25 -28.05 -14.39
CA GLN A 110 -0.36 -29.33 -14.76
C GLN A 110 -1.49 -29.64 -13.78
N PHE A 111 -2.69 -29.77 -14.32
CA PHE A 111 -3.88 -30.06 -13.52
C PHE A 111 -4.17 -31.56 -13.52
N THR A 112 -4.51 -32.11 -12.35
CA THR A 112 -4.86 -33.53 -12.21
C THR A 112 -6.25 -33.85 -12.75
N ARG A 113 -7.11 -32.83 -12.84
CA ARG A 113 -8.47 -32.88 -13.39
C ARG A 113 -8.98 -31.49 -13.73
N GLU A 114 -9.83 -31.40 -14.77
CA GLU A 114 -10.61 -30.20 -15.10
C GLU A 114 -12.10 -30.42 -14.77
N TRP A 115 -12.71 -29.44 -14.12
CA TRP A 115 -14.15 -29.27 -13.98
C TRP A 115 -14.62 -28.11 -14.84
N VAL A 116 -15.69 -28.29 -15.61
CA VAL A 116 -16.22 -27.24 -16.50
C VAL A 116 -17.56 -26.72 -15.97
N VAL A 117 -17.68 -25.39 -15.92
CA VAL A 117 -18.90 -24.68 -15.50
C VAL A 117 -19.41 -23.81 -16.65
N SER A 118 -20.72 -23.86 -16.91
CA SER A 118 -21.39 -23.06 -17.94
C SER A 118 -22.80 -22.69 -17.48
N PRO A 119 -23.34 -21.50 -17.79
CA PRO A 119 -24.70 -21.13 -17.38
C PRO A 119 -25.78 -22.04 -18.00
N SER A 120 -25.48 -22.71 -19.12
CA SER A 120 -26.36 -23.67 -19.79
C SER A 120 -26.18 -25.12 -19.30
N GLY A 121 -25.29 -25.36 -18.32
CA GLY A 121 -25.01 -26.67 -17.75
C GLY A 121 -26.08 -27.18 -16.78
N SER A 122 -25.75 -28.25 -16.05
CA SER A 122 -26.59 -28.82 -14.98
C SER A 122 -25.75 -29.27 -13.80
N ASP A 123 -26.17 -28.97 -12.56
CA ASP A 123 -25.43 -29.40 -11.36
C ASP A 123 -25.57 -30.90 -11.05
N THR A 124 -26.41 -31.60 -11.80
CA THR A 124 -26.50 -33.07 -11.82
C THR A 124 -25.63 -33.70 -12.91
N ALA A 125 -24.97 -32.90 -13.75
CA ALA A 125 -24.08 -33.35 -14.81
C ALA A 125 -22.74 -33.88 -14.25
N GLN A 126 -21.86 -34.35 -15.13
CA GLN A 126 -20.56 -34.90 -14.75
C GLN A 126 -19.49 -33.82 -14.49
N GLY A 127 -19.74 -32.57 -14.87
CA GLY A 127 -18.82 -31.45 -14.70
C GLY A 127 -17.64 -31.49 -15.67
N ASN A 128 -17.78 -32.10 -16.85
CA ASN A 128 -16.76 -32.11 -17.91
C ASN A 128 -17.20 -31.25 -19.10
N ALA A 129 -16.33 -31.03 -20.09
CA ALA A 129 -16.62 -30.16 -21.23
C ALA A 129 -17.91 -30.51 -22.00
N ALA A 130 -18.27 -31.81 -22.08
CA ALA A 130 -19.49 -32.25 -22.76
C ALA A 130 -20.75 -32.13 -21.88
N GLN A 131 -20.58 -32.16 -20.56
CA GLN A 131 -21.65 -32.14 -19.56
C GLN A 131 -21.25 -31.23 -18.39
N PRO A 132 -21.19 -29.89 -18.60
CA PRO A 132 -20.70 -28.96 -17.61
C PRO A 132 -21.67 -28.81 -16.43
N PHE A 133 -21.13 -28.45 -15.27
CA PHE A 133 -21.94 -27.97 -14.15
C PHE A 133 -22.60 -26.63 -14.52
N LYS A 134 -23.72 -26.31 -13.85
CA LYS A 134 -24.42 -25.04 -14.05
C LYS A 134 -23.81 -23.93 -13.20
N THR A 135 -23.46 -24.26 -11.96
CA THR A 135 -23.05 -23.27 -10.96
C THR A 135 -21.58 -23.40 -10.58
N ILE A 136 -20.98 -22.28 -10.21
CA ILE A 136 -19.62 -22.22 -9.67
C ILE A 136 -19.62 -22.91 -8.29
N GLY A 137 -20.66 -22.66 -7.48
CA GLY A 137 -20.86 -23.31 -6.19
C GLY A 137 -20.80 -24.85 -6.27
N LYS A 138 -21.37 -25.45 -7.32
CA LYS A 138 -21.29 -26.89 -7.52
C LYS A 138 -19.85 -27.35 -7.79
N ALA A 139 -19.11 -26.66 -8.64
CA ALA A 139 -17.75 -27.05 -8.98
C ALA A 139 -16.79 -26.93 -7.78
N VAL A 140 -16.85 -25.85 -7.01
CA VAL A 140 -15.99 -25.66 -5.83
C VAL A 140 -16.26 -26.70 -4.74
N SER A 141 -17.49 -27.24 -4.67
CA SER A 141 -17.85 -28.30 -3.72
C SER A 141 -17.19 -29.66 -4.00
N VAL A 142 -16.72 -29.90 -5.24
CA VAL A 142 -16.15 -31.19 -5.65
C VAL A 142 -14.65 -31.14 -5.94
N ALA A 143 -14.15 -29.98 -6.37
CA ALA A 143 -12.74 -29.79 -6.72
C ALA A 143 -11.80 -30.08 -5.55
N GLY A 144 -10.60 -30.56 -5.86
CA GLY A 144 -9.54 -30.86 -4.90
C GLY A 144 -8.17 -30.34 -5.29
N PRO A 145 -7.15 -30.54 -4.44
CA PRO A 145 -5.78 -30.08 -4.65
C PRO A 145 -5.24 -30.45 -6.05
N GLY A 146 -4.69 -29.47 -6.76
CA GLY A 146 -4.13 -29.64 -8.10
C GLY A 146 -5.16 -29.69 -9.23
N GLU A 147 -6.44 -29.50 -8.95
CA GLU A 147 -7.51 -29.50 -9.96
C GLU A 147 -7.85 -28.07 -10.44
N LEU A 148 -8.35 -28.00 -11.67
CA LEU A 148 -8.85 -26.79 -12.33
C LEU A 148 -10.37 -26.78 -12.35
N ILE A 149 -10.98 -25.65 -12.05
CA ILE A 149 -12.36 -25.30 -12.36
C ILE A 149 -12.32 -24.24 -13.46
N ARG A 150 -12.64 -24.63 -14.69
CA ARG A 150 -12.74 -23.74 -15.84
C ARG A 150 -14.18 -23.24 -15.97
N VAL A 151 -14.38 -21.95 -15.74
CA VAL A 151 -15.68 -21.28 -15.79
C VAL A 151 -15.81 -20.58 -17.13
N LEU A 152 -16.73 -21.06 -17.98
CA LEU A 152 -16.98 -20.47 -19.28
C LEU A 152 -17.67 -19.10 -19.16
N ALA A 153 -17.46 -18.25 -20.16
CA ALA A 153 -18.10 -16.96 -20.30
C ALA A 153 -19.62 -17.03 -20.07
N GLY A 154 -20.15 -16.03 -19.36
CA GLY A 154 -21.55 -15.97 -18.97
C GLY A 154 -21.77 -15.14 -17.71
N THR A 155 -23.00 -15.11 -17.23
CA THR A 155 -23.37 -14.45 -15.96
C THR A 155 -23.83 -15.48 -14.94
N TYR A 156 -23.25 -15.40 -13.74
CA TYR A 156 -23.48 -16.31 -12.62
C TYR A 156 -24.03 -15.49 -11.44
N PRO A 157 -25.36 -15.49 -11.19
CA PRO A 157 -25.95 -14.84 -10.03
C PRO A 157 -25.74 -15.71 -8.78
N GLU A 158 -24.53 -15.65 -8.22
CA GLU A 158 -24.07 -16.52 -7.14
C GLU A 158 -23.31 -15.72 -6.07
N ARG A 159 -23.24 -16.30 -4.87
CA ARG A 159 -22.21 -15.98 -3.88
C ARG A 159 -21.37 -17.22 -3.69
N VAL A 160 -20.10 -17.16 -4.11
CA VAL A 160 -19.15 -18.28 -4.08
C VAL A 160 -18.48 -18.30 -2.72
N VAL A 161 -18.60 -19.42 -2.01
CA VAL A 161 -18.08 -19.58 -0.65
C VAL A 161 -17.03 -20.69 -0.63
N LEU A 162 -15.80 -20.33 -0.27
CA LEU A 162 -14.65 -21.22 -0.13
C LEU A 162 -14.32 -21.36 1.36
N ASP A 163 -15.19 -22.05 2.10
CA ASP A 163 -15.11 -22.19 3.57
C ASP A 163 -14.84 -23.64 4.01
N ALA A 164 -15.18 -23.93 5.27
CA ALA A 164 -15.12 -25.26 5.88
C ALA A 164 -15.74 -26.39 5.04
N SER A 165 -16.71 -26.08 4.18
CA SER A 165 -17.44 -27.04 3.34
C SER A 165 -16.71 -27.46 2.06
N VAL A 166 -15.69 -26.72 1.62
CA VAL A 166 -14.87 -27.07 0.45
C VAL A 166 -13.47 -27.53 0.85
N LYS A 167 -12.77 -28.20 -0.08
CA LYS A 167 -11.40 -28.67 0.14
C LYS A 167 -10.43 -27.47 0.13
N ALA A 168 -9.38 -27.55 0.93
CA ALA A 168 -8.22 -26.65 0.83
C ALA A 168 -7.22 -27.20 -0.19
N GLY A 169 -6.51 -26.32 -0.89
CA GLY A 169 -5.33 -26.70 -1.65
C GLY A 169 -4.11 -26.92 -0.75
N THR A 170 -2.97 -27.25 -1.36
CA THR A 170 -1.67 -27.25 -0.69
C THR A 170 -0.69 -26.36 -1.44
N SER A 171 0.44 -26.00 -0.82
CA SER A 171 1.47 -25.18 -1.48
C SER A 171 2.02 -25.83 -2.76
N GLY A 172 2.04 -27.16 -2.83
CA GLY A 172 2.45 -27.93 -4.01
C GLY A 172 1.31 -28.32 -4.96
N ALA A 173 0.05 -28.08 -4.57
CA ALA A 173 -1.13 -28.46 -5.35
C ALA A 173 -2.30 -27.52 -5.01
N LYS A 174 -2.27 -26.31 -5.56
CA LYS A 174 -3.34 -25.32 -5.41
C LYS A 174 -4.61 -25.79 -6.14
N ILE A 175 -5.78 -25.30 -5.70
CA ILE A 175 -7.04 -25.46 -6.45
C ILE A 175 -7.23 -24.18 -7.25
N THR A 176 -7.46 -24.30 -8.56
CA THR A 176 -7.59 -23.13 -9.44
C THR A 176 -9.03 -22.96 -9.89
N LEU A 177 -9.63 -21.83 -9.55
CA LEU A 177 -10.90 -21.35 -10.08
C LEU A 177 -10.58 -20.29 -11.15
N GLN A 178 -10.76 -20.65 -12.41
CA GLN A 178 -10.33 -19.84 -13.56
C GLN A 178 -11.53 -19.45 -14.42
N GLY A 179 -11.65 -18.16 -14.71
CA GLY A 179 -12.63 -17.60 -15.64
C GLY A 179 -12.07 -17.51 -17.06
N GLU A 180 -12.80 -18.05 -18.03
CA GLU A 180 -12.50 -17.95 -19.47
C GLU A 180 -13.31 -16.80 -20.09
N GLY A 181 -12.63 -15.73 -20.49
CA GLY A 181 -13.28 -14.54 -21.06
C GLY A 181 -14.04 -13.69 -20.04
N LYS A 182 -13.49 -13.55 -18.82
CA LYS A 182 -14.07 -12.77 -17.70
C LYS A 182 -15.55 -13.09 -17.42
N PRO A 183 -15.92 -14.34 -17.10
CA PRO A 183 -17.27 -14.65 -16.66
C PRO A 183 -17.69 -13.75 -15.50
N ARG A 184 -18.92 -13.24 -15.57
CA ARG A 184 -19.44 -12.26 -14.63
C ARG A 184 -20.13 -12.93 -13.46
N ILE A 185 -19.64 -12.73 -12.25
CA ILE A 185 -20.32 -13.08 -11.01
C ILE A 185 -21.10 -11.85 -10.53
N THR A 186 -22.38 -12.03 -10.24
CA THR A 186 -23.27 -10.97 -9.74
C THR A 186 -23.98 -11.45 -8.48
N PRO A 187 -24.53 -10.55 -7.64
CA PRO A 187 -25.25 -10.97 -6.44
C PRO A 187 -26.32 -12.04 -6.69
N GLY A 188 -26.12 -13.20 -6.07
CA GLY A 188 -27.07 -14.32 -6.01
C GLY A 188 -27.73 -14.48 -4.64
N PRO A 189 -28.44 -15.60 -4.38
CA PRO A 189 -28.92 -15.91 -3.04
C PRO A 189 -27.79 -15.95 -1.98
N GLY A 190 -28.10 -15.59 -0.73
CA GLY A 190 -27.14 -15.59 0.39
C GLY A 190 -26.79 -14.19 0.89
N THR A 191 -25.83 -14.12 1.81
CA THR A 191 -25.33 -12.87 2.41
C THR A 191 -23.80 -12.80 2.34
N GLY A 192 -23.22 -11.62 2.56
CA GLY A 192 -21.77 -11.40 2.49
C GLY A 192 -21.29 -11.05 1.08
N GLY A 193 -19.97 -11.15 0.88
CA GLY A 193 -19.31 -10.85 -0.38
C GLY A 193 -19.71 -11.79 -1.52
N LEU A 194 -19.42 -11.39 -2.76
CA LEU A 194 -19.63 -12.24 -3.94
C LEU A 194 -18.71 -13.47 -3.91
N LEU A 195 -17.49 -13.29 -3.43
CA LEU A 195 -16.53 -14.37 -3.20
C LEU A 195 -16.02 -14.31 -1.76
N GLN A 196 -16.20 -15.40 -1.02
CA GLN A 196 -15.80 -15.51 0.38
C GLN A 196 -14.73 -16.58 0.52
N VAL A 197 -13.51 -16.17 0.85
CA VAL A 197 -12.33 -17.04 0.90
C VAL A 197 -11.90 -17.27 2.34
N SER A 198 -12.04 -18.52 2.79
CA SER A 198 -11.60 -18.96 4.12
C SER A 198 -10.82 -20.28 4.06
N ARG A 199 -10.26 -20.57 2.88
CA ARG A 199 -9.41 -21.74 2.62
C ARG A 199 -8.07 -21.32 2.03
N PRO A 200 -6.96 -21.98 2.40
CA PRO A 200 -5.65 -21.70 1.85
C PRO A 200 -5.46 -22.34 0.47
N ASN A 201 -4.47 -21.84 -0.27
CA ASN A 201 -4.01 -22.35 -1.57
C ASN A 201 -5.11 -22.46 -2.64
N TRP A 202 -6.02 -21.49 -2.68
CA TRP A 202 -6.97 -21.29 -3.78
C TRP A 202 -6.49 -20.17 -4.71
N VAL A 203 -6.40 -20.44 -6.01
CA VAL A 203 -6.18 -19.40 -7.02
C VAL A 203 -7.53 -19.04 -7.62
N ILE A 204 -7.94 -17.79 -7.51
CA ILE A 204 -9.12 -17.24 -8.18
C ILE A 204 -8.62 -16.28 -9.26
N ASP A 205 -8.89 -16.60 -10.52
CA ASP A 205 -8.24 -15.97 -11.66
C ASP A 205 -9.27 -15.60 -12.75
N GLY A 206 -9.30 -14.34 -13.18
CA GLY A 206 -9.95 -13.97 -14.45
C GLY A 206 -11.46 -13.78 -14.39
N PHE A 207 -12.02 -13.14 -13.35
CA PHE A 207 -13.46 -12.90 -13.22
C PHE A 207 -13.86 -11.43 -13.37
N ASP A 208 -15.10 -11.19 -13.78
CA ASP A 208 -15.80 -9.91 -13.62
C ASP A 208 -16.72 -10.01 -12.39
N LEU A 209 -16.41 -9.27 -11.33
CA LEU A 209 -17.12 -9.25 -10.05
C LEU A 209 -17.95 -7.96 -9.93
N ASP A 210 -19.14 -8.00 -10.54
CA ASP A 210 -20.11 -6.89 -10.56
C ASP A 210 -21.03 -6.93 -9.34
N VAL A 211 -20.78 -6.06 -8.35
CA VAL A 211 -21.53 -5.98 -7.09
C VAL A 211 -22.90 -5.29 -7.26
N LYS A 212 -23.20 -4.71 -8.44
CA LYS A 212 -24.51 -4.13 -8.80
C LYS A 212 -25.08 -3.11 -7.80
N GLY A 213 -24.19 -2.34 -7.17
CA GLY A 213 -24.52 -1.30 -6.22
C GLY A 213 -25.03 -1.82 -4.87
N GLU A 214 -24.85 -3.11 -4.56
CA GLU A 214 -25.19 -3.67 -3.25
C GLU A 214 -24.21 -3.17 -2.16
N PRO A 215 -24.67 -3.02 -0.91
CA PRO A 215 -23.83 -2.63 0.23
C PRO A 215 -22.99 -3.82 0.74
N SER A 216 -22.17 -4.38 -0.14
CA SER A 216 -21.31 -5.54 0.15
C SER A 216 -19.90 -5.33 -0.39
N PHE A 217 -18.95 -6.10 0.15
CA PHE A 217 -17.65 -6.30 -0.47
C PHE A 217 -17.79 -7.20 -1.70
N ALA A 218 -16.91 -7.06 -2.69
CA ALA A 218 -16.80 -8.05 -3.76
C ALA A 218 -16.16 -9.33 -3.24
N VAL A 219 -15.01 -9.21 -2.55
CA VAL A 219 -14.24 -10.35 -2.04
C VAL A 219 -13.91 -10.20 -0.57
N THR A 220 -14.04 -11.29 0.19
CA THR A 220 -13.62 -11.33 1.59
C THR A 220 -12.60 -12.43 1.83
N PHE A 221 -11.57 -12.16 2.62
CA PHE A 221 -10.62 -13.14 3.13
C PHE A 221 -10.72 -13.25 4.65
N GLU A 222 -10.83 -14.48 5.17
CA GLU A 222 -10.95 -14.76 6.60
C GLU A 222 -10.17 -16.00 7.02
N GLY A 223 -9.47 -15.96 8.16
CA GLY A 223 -8.73 -17.10 8.69
C GLY A 223 -7.45 -17.45 7.93
N ASP A 224 -7.04 -18.73 7.95
CA ASP A 224 -5.85 -19.16 7.20
C ASP A 224 -6.16 -19.27 5.70
N VAL A 225 -5.66 -18.29 4.95
CA VAL A 225 -5.83 -18.16 3.50
C VAL A 225 -4.46 -18.12 2.80
N ARG A 226 -3.43 -18.66 3.46
CA ARG A 226 -2.06 -18.62 2.94
C ARG A 226 -1.98 -19.28 1.57
N GLY A 227 -1.33 -18.59 0.64
CA GLY A 227 -1.16 -19.05 -0.73
C GLY A 227 -2.42 -18.94 -1.58
N SER A 228 -3.52 -18.42 -1.01
CA SER A 228 -4.71 -18.06 -1.77
C SER A 228 -4.55 -16.69 -2.43
N VAL A 229 -5.02 -16.60 -3.66
CA VAL A 229 -4.74 -15.50 -4.57
C VAL A 229 -6.04 -15.07 -5.26
N LEU A 230 -6.30 -13.77 -5.28
CA LEU A 230 -7.24 -13.14 -6.22
C LEU A 230 -6.43 -12.45 -7.31
N ALA A 231 -6.59 -12.90 -8.56
CA ALA A 231 -5.79 -12.47 -9.70
C ALA A 231 -6.63 -12.10 -10.93
N ASN A 232 -6.08 -11.20 -11.75
CA ASN A 232 -6.53 -10.90 -13.12
C ASN A 232 -8.03 -10.59 -13.23
N SER A 233 -8.63 -10.06 -12.17
CA SER A 233 -10.07 -9.88 -12.07
C SER A 233 -10.46 -8.41 -12.12
N GLU A 234 -11.66 -8.16 -12.61
CA GLU A 234 -12.36 -6.88 -12.58
C GLU A 234 -13.29 -6.87 -11.38
N LEU A 235 -13.17 -5.89 -10.49
CA LEU A 235 -14.04 -5.73 -9.33
C LEU A 235 -14.68 -4.36 -9.42
N HIS A 236 -16.02 -4.29 -9.42
CA HIS A 236 -16.66 -3.00 -9.55
C HIS A 236 -18.07 -2.85 -8.98
N HIS A 237 -18.49 -1.59 -8.87
CA HIS A 237 -19.85 -1.16 -8.56
C HIS A 237 -20.37 -1.62 -7.18
N GLY A 238 -19.51 -1.67 -6.15
CA GLY A 238 -19.95 -1.98 -4.78
C GLY A 238 -20.25 -0.75 -3.93
N LYS A 239 -20.95 -0.95 -2.81
CA LYS A 239 -21.22 0.11 -1.79
C LYS A 239 -20.91 -0.35 -0.37
N GLY A 240 -20.20 -1.47 -0.21
CA GLY A 240 -19.71 -1.95 1.08
C GLY A 240 -18.55 -1.08 1.61
N GLY A 241 -17.86 -1.53 2.66
CA GLY A 241 -16.66 -0.86 3.17
C GLY A 241 -15.50 -0.81 2.16
N GLY A 242 -15.55 -1.61 1.10
CA GLY A 242 -14.62 -1.57 -0.03
C GLY A 242 -14.83 -2.72 -0.99
N ALA A 243 -13.90 -2.91 -1.93
CA ALA A 243 -13.94 -4.02 -2.88
C ALA A 243 -13.49 -5.33 -2.25
N VAL A 244 -12.30 -5.32 -1.65
CA VAL A 244 -11.70 -6.46 -0.98
C VAL A 244 -11.52 -6.15 0.49
N THR A 245 -11.78 -7.11 1.37
CA THR A 245 -11.41 -6.99 2.78
C THR A 245 -10.78 -8.25 3.35
N THR A 246 -9.81 -8.06 4.24
CA THR A 246 -9.20 -9.12 5.04
C THR A 246 -9.57 -8.89 6.51
N TYR A 247 -10.06 -9.90 7.21
CA TYR A 247 -10.44 -9.81 8.61
C TYR A 247 -10.35 -11.17 9.31
N GLY A 248 -10.64 -11.22 10.62
CA GLY A 248 -10.82 -12.50 11.32
C GLY A 248 -9.58 -13.40 11.24
N LYS A 249 -8.38 -12.83 11.44
CA LYS A 249 -7.08 -13.50 11.30
C LYS A 249 -6.76 -13.99 9.88
N ALA A 250 -7.28 -13.31 8.86
CA ALA A 250 -6.84 -13.47 7.48
C ALA A 250 -5.31 -13.45 7.42
N THR A 251 -4.71 -14.58 7.04
CA THR A 251 -3.25 -14.75 7.04
C THR A 251 -2.77 -15.18 5.66
N GLY A 252 -1.93 -14.38 5.01
CA GLY A 252 -1.22 -14.77 3.78
C GLY A 252 -2.01 -14.64 2.47
N ALA A 253 -3.02 -13.76 2.42
CA ALA A 253 -3.77 -13.50 1.19
C ALA A 253 -2.94 -12.67 0.20
N THR A 254 -3.08 -12.95 -1.10
CA THR A 254 -2.51 -12.14 -2.18
C THR A 254 -3.63 -11.57 -3.06
N ILE A 255 -3.63 -10.26 -3.25
CA ILE A 255 -4.50 -9.53 -4.16
C ILE A 255 -3.59 -8.96 -5.25
N GLU A 256 -3.61 -9.57 -6.44
CA GLU A 256 -2.66 -9.23 -7.50
C GLU A 256 -3.29 -8.97 -8.87
N ASN A 257 -2.74 -8.03 -9.63
CA ASN A 257 -3.11 -7.83 -11.03
C ASN A 257 -4.62 -7.67 -11.27
N ASN A 258 -5.33 -7.03 -10.35
CA ASN A 258 -6.76 -6.75 -10.47
C ASN A 258 -6.99 -5.30 -10.90
N HIS A 259 -8.14 -5.08 -11.50
CA HIS A 259 -8.70 -3.76 -11.76
C HIS A 259 -9.86 -3.55 -10.78
N ILE A 260 -9.80 -2.51 -9.94
CA ILE A 260 -10.73 -2.29 -8.83
C ILE A 260 -11.27 -0.86 -8.90
N HIS A 261 -12.55 -0.70 -9.24
CA HIS A 261 -13.13 0.62 -9.43
C HIS A 261 -14.62 0.74 -9.08
N ASP A 262 -15.14 1.97 -8.98
CA ASP A 262 -16.55 2.27 -8.73
C ASP A 262 -17.12 1.67 -7.41
N PHE A 263 -16.28 1.50 -6.38
CA PHE A 263 -16.77 1.25 -5.02
C PHE A 263 -17.10 2.59 -4.38
N VAL A 264 -18.39 2.95 -4.39
CA VAL A 264 -18.83 4.32 -4.09
C VAL A 264 -19.99 4.42 -3.11
N LYS A 265 -19.73 5.08 -1.97
CA LYS A 265 -20.75 5.60 -1.05
C LYS A 265 -20.84 7.13 -1.11
N ASN A 266 -22.07 7.62 -1.26
CA ASN A 266 -22.42 9.04 -1.31
C ASN A 266 -23.38 9.48 -0.18
N LYS A 267 -23.68 8.59 0.77
CA LYS A 267 -24.57 8.85 1.91
C LYS A 267 -24.09 8.08 3.14
N GLY A 268 -24.21 8.71 4.31
CA GLY A 268 -23.78 8.10 5.58
C GLY A 268 -22.26 8.16 5.72
N ASP A 269 -21.67 7.05 6.16
CA ASP A 269 -20.25 6.78 5.96
C ASP A 269 -19.97 6.83 4.45
N LEU A 270 -19.07 7.72 4.06
CA LEU A 270 -18.75 7.97 2.67
C LEU A 270 -17.69 6.97 2.17
N ASP A 271 -17.09 6.16 3.04
CA ASP A 271 -15.88 5.43 2.67
C ASP A 271 -16.21 4.07 2.04
N SER A 272 -15.65 3.84 0.86
CA SER A 272 -15.70 2.56 0.16
C SER A 272 -14.38 2.41 -0.55
N HIS A 273 -13.49 1.63 0.06
CA HIS A 273 -12.09 1.53 -0.32
C HIS A 273 -11.85 0.53 -1.46
N GLY A 274 -10.67 0.52 -2.06
CA GLY A 274 -10.24 -0.61 -2.89
C GLY A 274 -10.00 -1.86 -2.05
N VAL A 275 -8.97 -1.84 -1.21
CA VAL A 275 -8.62 -2.93 -0.29
C VAL A 275 -8.58 -2.45 1.16
N VAL A 276 -9.31 -3.14 2.05
CA VAL A 276 -9.30 -2.87 3.49
C VAL A 276 -8.68 -4.03 4.27
N VAL A 277 -7.55 -3.77 4.91
CA VAL A 277 -6.87 -4.72 5.80
C VAL A 277 -7.27 -4.41 7.24
N GLN A 278 -8.15 -5.22 7.82
CA GLN A 278 -8.71 -4.99 9.16
C GLN A 278 -7.81 -5.56 10.27
N PRO A 279 -8.01 -5.13 11.54
CA PRO A 279 -7.31 -5.69 12.69
C PRO A 279 -7.28 -7.22 12.69
N THR A 280 -6.21 -7.80 13.23
CA THR A 280 -5.84 -9.22 13.21
C THR A 280 -5.34 -9.81 11.89
N SER A 281 -5.40 -9.09 10.77
CA SER A 281 -4.85 -9.58 9.50
C SER A 281 -3.32 -9.64 9.54
N VAL A 282 -2.74 -10.64 8.87
CA VAL A 282 -1.29 -10.91 8.90
C VAL A 282 -0.78 -11.26 7.51
N ASP A 283 0.36 -10.71 7.11
CA ASP A 283 1.08 -11.06 5.87
C ASP A 283 0.20 -10.92 4.61
N ILE A 284 -0.48 -9.78 4.47
CA ILE A 284 -1.33 -9.49 3.30
C ILE A 284 -0.49 -8.81 2.22
N THR A 285 -0.63 -9.26 0.97
CA THR A 285 0.07 -8.66 -0.19
C THR A 285 -0.94 -8.06 -1.16
N VAL A 286 -0.77 -6.79 -1.49
CA VAL A 286 -1.52 -6.06 -2.52
C VAL A 286 -0.52 -5.60 -3.58
N ARG A 287 -0.51 -6.22 -4.75
CA ARG A 287 0.51 -5.94 -5.77
C ARG A 287 0.03 -5.87 -7.20
N ASN A 288 0.64 -5.01 -8.01
CA ASN A 288 0.35 -4.91 -9.44
C ASN A 288 -1.12 -4.61 -9.79
N ASN A 289 -1.91 -4.04 -8.87
CA ASN A 289 -3.31 -3.72 -9.15
C ASN A 289 -3.43 -2.30 -9.71
N ASP A 290 -4.50 -2.06 -10.48
CA ASP A 290 -5.04 -0.73 -10.71
C ASP A 290 -6.27 -0.51 -9.81
N ILE A 291 -6.25 0.56 -8.99
CA ILE A 291 -7.31 0.89 -8.05
C ILE A 291 -7.66 2.37 -8.17
N HIS A 292 -8.87 2.66 -8.67
CA HIS A 292 -9.31 4.03 -8.92
C HIS A 292 -10.83 4.24 -8.83
N ASP A 293 -11.28 5.50 -8.83
CA ASP A 293 -12.70 5.89 -8.76
C ASP A 293 -13.50 5.28 -7.59
N ASN A 294 -12.80 4.94 -6.51
CA ASN A 294 -13.39 4.50 -5.26
C ASN A 294 -13.57 5.70 -4.32
N SER A 295 -14.55 5.59 -3.43
CA SER A 295 -14.97 6.71 -2.61
C SER A 295 -14.22 6.83 -1.28
N GLY A 296 -13.43 5.81 -0.91
CA GLY A 296 -12.41 5.86 0.13
C GLY A 296 -10.99 5.67 -0.44
N ASP A 297 -10.05 5.28 0.39
CA ASP A 297 -8.66 4.93 0.01
C ASP A 297 -8.52 3.79 -1.01
N SER A 298 -7.43 3.79 -1.77
CA SER A 298 -7.06 2.64 -2.62
C SER A 298 -6.71 1.41 -1.76
N VAL A 299 -5.84 1.60 -0.78
CA VAL A 299 -5.51 0.60 0.24
C VAL A 299 -5.53 1.23 1.63
N GLN A 300 -6.37 0.71 2.51
CA GLN A 300 -6.39 1.11 3.92
C GLN A 300 -5.92 -0.05 4.80
N CYS A 301 -4.92 0.20 5.63
CA CYS A 301 -4.65 -0.64 6.78
C CYS A 301 -5.36 -0.07 7.98
N LEU A 302 -6.51 -0.66 8.30
CA LEU A 302 -7.44 -0.16 9.29
C LEU A 302 -6.95 -0.54 10.70
N GLY A 303 -6.78 0.49 11.52
CA GLY A 303 -6.39 0.39 12.93
C GLY A 303 -7.59 0.07 13.79
N PRO A 304 -7.42 -0.44 15.03
CA PRO A 304 -8.54 -0.81 15.89
C PRO A 304 -9.33 0.39 16.46
N GLU A 305 -8.81 1.60 16.34
CA GLU A 305 -9.31 2.79 17.03
C GLU A 305 -10.79 3.08 16.75
N GLY A 306 -11.57 3.30 17.81
CA GLY A 306 -12.96 3.73 17.70
C GLY A 306 -13.98 2.61 17.43
N PHE A 307 -13.56 1.40 17.07
CA PHE A 307 -14.49 0.30 16.78
C PHE A 307 -14.04 -1.10 17.21
N SER A 308 -12.77 -1.30 17.59
CA SER A 308 -12.24 -2.62 17.95
C SER A 308 -11.21 -2.55 19.11
N THR A 309 -11.03 -3.67 19.80
CA THR A 309 -9.94 -3.87 20.77
C THR A 309 -8.99 -4.99 20.33
N LEU A 310 -9.17 -5.49 19.11
CA LEU A 310 -8.34 -6.54 18.56
C LEU A 310 -6.94 -6.01 18.20
N PRO A 311 -5.91 -6.87 18.19
CA PRO A 311 -4.57 -6.48 17.78
C PRO A 311 -4.56 -5.84 16.38
N PRO A 312 -3.72 -4.82 16.14
CA PRO A 312 -3.53 -4.22 14.82
C PRO A 312 -3.09 -5.26 13.79
N ALA A 313 -3.36 -4.99 12.51
CA ALA A 313 -2.81 -5.80 11.43
C ALA A 313 -1.29 -5.60 11.29
N GLN A 314 -0.62 -6.62 10.76
CA GLN A 314 0.83 -6.59 10.56
C GLN A 314 1.27 -7.28 9.25
N GLY A 315 2.46 -6.94 8.75
CA GLY A 315 3.04 -7.61 7.59
C GLY A 315 2.37 -7.26 6.25
N LEU A 316 1.76 -6.08 6.13
CA LEU A 316 1.15 -5.63 4.88
C LEU A 316 2.24 -5.21 3.87
N VAL A 317 2.19 -5.75 2.67
CA VAL A 317 3.00 -5.32 1.52
C VAL A 317 2.08 -4.72 0.45
N VAL A 318 2.35 -3.47 0.07
CA VAL A 318 1.67 -2.75 -1.02
C VAL A 318 2.72 -2.38 -2.07
N GLU A 319 2.76 -3.10 -3.19
CA GLU A 319 3.85 -2.92 -4.15
C GLU A 319 3.46 -2.90 -5.63
N ASN A 320 4.17 -2.09 -6.40
CA ASN A 320 4.06 -2.05 -7.86
C ASN A 320 2.62 -1.77 -8.37
N ASN A 321 1.78 -1.12 -7.57
CA ASN A 321 0.41 -0.80 -7.96
C ASN A 321 0.33 0.57 -8.63
N HIS A 322 -0.77 0.80 -9.34
CA HIS A 322 -1.18 2.10 -9.85
C HIS A 322 -2.44 2.54 -9.12
N PHE A 323 -2.37 3.68 -8.42
CA PHE A 323 -3.49 4.24 -7.65
C PHE A 323 -3.80 5.65 -8.12
N TYR A 324 -5.06 5.92 -8.45
CA TYR A 324 -5.48 7.27 -8.87
C TYR A 324 -6.97 7.53 -8.69
N ALA A 325 -7.37 8.79 -8.76
CA ALA A 325 -8.78 9.24 -8.81
C ALA A 325 -9.73 8.73 -7.69
N ASN A 326 -9.22 8.02 -6.68
CA ASN A 326 -10.00 7.73 -5.48
C ASN A 326 -10.24 9.04 -4.73
N ARG A 327 -11.41 9.16 -4.08
CA ARG A 327 -11.82 10.39 -3.41
C ARG A 327 -10.97 10.72 -2.17
N GLU A 328 -10.28 9.73 -1.61
CA GLU A 328 -9.42 9.87 -0.44
C GLU A 328 -7.94 9.65 -0.75
N ASN A 329 -7.28 8.71 -0.09
CA ASN A 329 -5.83 8.54 -0.18
C ASN A 329 -5.43 7.40 -1.11
N ALA A 330 -4.18 7.40 -1.55
CA ALA A 330 -3.61 6.23 -2.22
C ALA A 330 -3.48 5.09 -1.20
N VAL A 331 -2.78 5.38 -0.11
CA VAL A 331 -2.53 4.44 0.99
C VAL A 331 -2.73 5.15 2.34
N ASP A 332 -3.54 4.59 3.21
CA ASP A 332 -3.77 5.08 4.58
C ASP A 332 -3.46 3.97 5.60
N ILE A 333 -2.47 4.22 6.47
CA ILE A 333 -1.96 3.28 7.47
C ILE A 333 -2.31 3.77 8.87
N LYS A 334 -3.20 3.04 9.54
CA LYS A 334 -3.72 3.35 10.88
C LYS A 334 -3.26 2.30 11.88
N THR A 335 -2.30 2.63 12.74
CA THR A 335 -1.80 1.75 13.84
C THR A 335 -1.23 0.38 13.43
N CYS A 336 -1.35 -0.03 12.17
CA CYS A 336 -0.70 -1.21 11.62
C CYS A 336 0.82 -1.10 11.70
N HIS A 337 1.48 -2.26 11.66
CA HIS A 337 2.93 -2.30 11.77
C HIS A 337 3.60 -3.34 10.90
N ASP A 338 4.90 -3.16 10.70
CA ASP A 338 5.70 -3.98 9.78
C ASP A 338 5.09 -3.93 8.36
N VAL A 339 4.92 -2.71 7.86
CA VAL A 339 4.27 -2.40 6.58
C VAL A 339 5.30 -1.96 5.56
N VAL A 340 5.19 -2.45 4.32
CA VAL A 340 6.00 -2.01 3.18
C VAL A 340 5.10 -1.44 2.10
N VAL A 341 5.37 -0.21 1.68
CA VAL A 341 4.73 0.46 0.54
C VAL A 341 5.82 0.81 -0.45
N ARG A 342 5.92 0.09 -1.57
CA ARG A 342 7.05 0.27 -2.49
C ARG A 342 6.72 0.25 -3.98
N ASN A 343 7.45 1.05 -4.74
CA ASN A 343 7.38 1.10 -6.21
C ASN A 343 5.97 1.33 -6.79
N ASN A 344 5.07 1.95 -6.04
CA ASN A 344 3.75 2.26 -6.53
C ASN A 344 3.77 3.61 -7.26
N ARG A 345 2.87 3.77 -8.23
CA ARG A 345 2.57 5.05 -8.87
C ARG A 345 1.25 5.58 -8.32
N MET A 346 1.29 6.77 -7.70
CA MET A 346 0.18 7.34 -6.96
C MET A 346 -0.10 8.76 -7.44
N HIS A 347 -1.29 9.03 -8.01
CA HIS A 347 -1.61 10.37 -8.48
C HIS A 347 -3.08 10.77 -8.47
N GLY A 348 -3.36 12.07 -8.55
CA GLY A 348 -4.73 12.59 -8.64
C GLY A 348 -5.48 12.66 -7.31
N PHE A 349 -4.79 12.53 -6.16
CA PHE A 349 -5.41 12.61 -4.84
C PHE A 349 -5.61 14.07 -4.43
N LYS A 350 -6.79 14.61 -4.72
CA LYS A 350 -7.14 16.02 -4.43
C LYS A 350 -7.98 16.13 -3.15
N PRO A 351 -7.99 17.31 -2.50
CA PRO A 351 -8.92 17.55 -1.41
C PRO A 351 -10.36 17.29 -1.83
N SER A 352 -11.11 16.68 -0.92
CA SER A 352 -12.51 16.34 -1.09
C SER A 352 -13.27 16.67 0.20
N ALA A 353 -14.54 16.31 0.27
CA ALA A 353 -15.31 16.48 1.50
C ALA A 353 -14.83 15.57 2.65
N THR A 354 -14.04 14.52 2.34
CA THR A 354 -13.62 13.51 3.32
C THR A 354 -12.10 13.41 3.50
N ALA A 355 -11.31 13.88 2.52
CA ALA A 355 -9.85 13.86 2.59
C ALA A 355 -9.22 15.21 2.24
N LYS A 356 -7.99 15.41 2.71
CA LYS A 356 -7.19 16.63 2.43
C LYS A 356 -6.33 16.51 1.16
N GLY A 357 -6.45 15.41 0.41
CA GLY A 357 -5.68 15.16 -0.80
C GLY A 357 -4.27 14.62 -0.55
N ASP A 358 -4.04 13.95 0.58
CA ASP A 358 -2.79 13.26 0.86
C ASP A 358 -2.70 12.00 -0.02
N ALA A 359 -1.57 11.72 -0.67
CA ALA A 359 -1.40 10.45 -1.36
C ALA A 359 -1.11 9.32 -0.38
N VAL A 360 -0.17 9.52 0.56
CA VAL A 360 0.18 8.52 1.58
C VAL A 360 0.00 9.10 2.98
N VAL A 361 -0.73 8.39 3.83
CA VAL A 361 -0.98 8.76 5.23
C VAL A 361 -0.47 7.65 6.16
N ILE A 362 0.32 8.03 7.16
CA ILE A 362 0.80 7.15 8.22
C ILE A 362 0.46 7.82 9.56
N HIS A 363 -0.54 7.31 10.26
CA HIS A 363 -1.03 7.98 11.46
C HIS A 363 -1.42 7.03 12.61
N TYR A 364 -1.87 7.63 13.72
CA TYR A 364 -2.07 6.98 15.01
C TYR A 364 -0.80 6.32 15.54
N SER A 365 -0.82 5.02 15.87
CA SER A 365 0.28 4.27 16.46
C SER A 365 1.06 3.42 15.44
N ALA A 366 1.02 3.78 14.15
CA ALA A 366 1.67 3.00 13.10
C ALA A 366 3.19 2.90 13.35
N ARG A 367 3.80 1.72 13.16
CA ARG A 367 5.23 1.56 13.42
C ARG A 367 5.91 0.60 12.45
N ASN A 368 7.21 0.77 12.24
CA ASN A 368 7.99 -0.02 11.29
C ASN A 368 7.35 0.01 9.89
N VAL A 369 7.19 1.21 9.32
CA VAL A 369 6.61 1.41 7.99
C VAL A 369 7.69 1.88 7.03
N LEU A 370 7.89 1.13 5.94
CA LEU A 370 8.80 1.48 4.85
C LEU A 370 8.02 2.04 3.67
N ILE A 371 8.32 3.27 3.26
CA ILE A 371 7.84 3.92 2.04
C ILE A 371 9.04 4.07 1.09
N GLU A 372 9.13 3.20 0.07
CA GLU A 372 10.32 3.09 -0.77
C GLU A 372 10.05 3.12 -2.28
N GLY A 373 10.80 3.91 -3.05
CA GLY A 373 10.80 3.77 -4.51
C GLY A 373 9.50 4.19 -5.20
N ASN A 374 8.56 4.79 -4.48
CA ASN A 374 7.27 5.18 -5.02
C ASN A 374 7.39 6.46 -5.85
N GLU A 375 6.51 6.60 -6.83
CA GLU A 375 6.27 7.84 -7.57
C GLU A 375 4.94 8.44 -7.10
N VAL A 376 4.99 9.65 -6.55
CA VAL A 376 3.82 10.36 -6.00
C VAL A 376 3.72 11.71 -6.68
N TYR A 377 2.61 11.96 -7.39
CA TYR A 377 2.41 13.23 -8.07
C TYR A 377 0.96 13.66 -8.21
N ASP A 378 0.74 14.89 -8.70
CA ASP A 378 -0.58 15.46 -8.93
C ASP A 378 -1.54 15.30 -7.73
N SER A 379 -1.01 15.47 -6.51
CA SER A 379 -1.78 15.30 -5.27
C SER A 379 -1.80 16.59 -4.46
N GLY A 380 -2.75 16.74 -3.53
CA GLY A 380 -2.84 17.89 -2.63
C GLY A 380 -1.73 17.92 -1.58
N LYS A 381 -1.19 16.74 -1.26
CA LYS A 381 -0.01 16.53 -0.42
C LYS A 381 0.62 15.17 -0.76
N GLY A 382 1.95 15.05 -0.70
CA GLY A 382 2.64 13.79 -1.00
C GLY A 382 2.50 12.75 0.13
N VAL A 383 3.37 12.84 1.15
CA VAL A 383 3.41 11.89 2.27
C VAL A 383 3.18 12.62 3.61
N SER A 384 2.30 12.09 4.44
CA SER A 384 2.04 12.58 5.80
C SER A 384 2.37 11.53 6.84
N VAL A 385 3.08 11.95 7.89
CA VAL A 385 3.30 11.16 9.11
C VAL A 385 2.86 11.96 10.34
N GLY A 386 2.07 11.33 11.19
CA GLY A 386 1.63 11.89 12.47
C GLY A 386 0.11 12.01 12.55
N GLY A 387 -0.42 12.85 13.44
CA GLY A 387 -1.87 13.06 13.59
C GLY A 387 -2.37 12.93 15.03
N ASN A 388 -3.68 12.75 15.19
CA ASN A 388 -4.35 12.66 16.49
C ASN A 388 -3.82 11.44 17.25
N ARG A 389 -2.99 11.69 18.26
CA ARG A 389 -2.31 10.65 19.03
C ARG A 389 -3.32 9.72 19.71
N VAL A 390 -3.41 8.49 19.22
CA VAL A 390 -4.07 7.37 19.91
C VAL A 390 -2.99 6.33 20.17
N GLY A 391 -2.53 6.22 21.42
CA GLY A 391 -1.36 5.43 21.79
C GLY A 391 -0.02 6.18 21.62
N PRO A 392 1.10 5.48 21.37
CA PRO A 392 2.35 6.11 20.94
C PRO A 392 2.18 6.84 19.60
N MET A 393 3.08 7.78 19.30
CA MET A 393 3.19 8.40 17.98
C MET A 393 3.73 7.40 16.95
N PRO A 394 3.61 7.68 15.64
CA PRO A 394 4.23 6.83 14.63
C PRO A 394 5.73 6.69 14.87
N SER A 395 6.28 5.49 14.71
CA SER A 395 7.69 5.23 15.04
C SER A 395 8.38 4.27 14.08
N GLY A 396 9.68 4.47 13.86
CA GLY A 396 10.45 3.64 12.92
C GLY A 396 9.92 3.73 11.48
N ILE A 397 9.55 4.94 11.07
CA ILE A 397 9.08 5.21 9.71
C ILE A 397 10.28 5.49 8.82
N VAL A 398 10.37 4.86 7.66
CA VAL A 398 11.45 5.07 6.69
C VAL A 398 10.86 5.51 5.37
N ILE A 399 11.17 6.72 4.93
CA ILE A 399 10.75 7.30 3.66
C ILE A 399 12.01 7.46 2.82
N ARG A 400 12.20 6.59 1.82
CA ARG A 400 13.42 6.58 1.02
C ARG A 400 13.25 6.30 -0.47
N ARG A 401 14.13 6.84 -1.30
CA ARG A 401 14.12 6.59 -2.76
C ARG A 401 12.81 6.94 -3.46
N ASN A 402 11.98 7.80 -2.87
CA ASN A 402 10.71 8.20 -3.48
C ASN A 402 10.92 9.41 -4.41
N ARG A 403 10.16 9.41 -5.50
CA ARG A 403 10.03 10.53 -6.44
C ARG A 403 8.72 11.23 -6.12
N ILE A 404 8.79 12.41 -5.51
CA ILE A 404 7.62 13.19 -5.13
C ILE A 404 7.62 14.46 -5.93
N HIS A 405 6.60 14.67 -6.76
CA HIS A 405 6.60 15.83 -7.64
C HIS A 405 5.23 16.33 -8.03
N ASP A 406 5.14 17.57 -8.53
CA ASP A 406 3.90 18.16 -9.02
C ASP A 406 2.78 18.10 -7.96
N ILE A 407 3.16 18.33 -6.69
CA ILE A 407 2.23 18.39 -5.55
C ILE A 407 1.67 19.80 -5.46
N THR A 408 0.34 19.92 -5.48
CA THR A 408 -0.30 21.18 -5.84
C THR A 408 -1.29 21.70 -4.79
N GLN A 409 -1.44 23.02 -4.75
CA GLN A 409 -2.51 23.70 -4.02
C GLN A 409 -3.83 23.76 -4.80
N GLN A 410 -3.86 23.33 -6.06
CA GLN A 410 -5.07 23.26 -6.86
C GLN A 410 -6.14 22.42 -6.13
N GLY A 411 -7.39 22.92 -6.13
CA GLY A 411 -8.49 22.27 -5.41
C GLY A 411 -8.43 22.43 -3.89
N GLY A 412 -7.55 23.30 -3.37
CA GLY A 412 -7.40 23.56 -1.92
C GLY A 412 -6.37 22.67 -1.24
N GLY A 413 -5.46 22.05 -2.00
CA GLY A 413 -4.39 21.22 -1.45
C GLY A 413 -3.40 22.04 -0.63
N GLU A 414 -2.63 21.38 0.23
CA GLU A 414 -1.55 22.05 0.97
C GLU A 414 -0.36 22.37 0.07
N GLY A 415 -0.11 21.53 -0.95
CA GLY A 415 1.04 21.64 -1.86
C GLY A 415 2.35 21.15 -1.24
N ALA A 416 2.31 20.45 -0.10
CA ALA A 416 3.51 20.01 0.61
C ALA A 416 3.97 18.60 0.18
N GLY A 417 5.28 18.43 -0.02
CA GLY A 417 5.87 17.15 -0.43
C GLY A 417 5.77 16.08 0.67
N ILE A 418 6.53 16.24 1.75
CA ILE A 418 6.48 15.38 2.94
C ILE A 418 6.20 16.24 4.17
N ARG A 419 5.19 15.87 4.95
CA ARG A 419 4.82 16.52 6.20
C ARG A 419 4.94 15.56 7.37
N LEU A 420 5.82 15.88 8.32
CA LEU A 420 5.98 15.16 9.57
C LEU A 420 5.44 16.04 10.72
N GLU A 421 4.25 15.70 11.21
CA GLU A 421 3.61 16.40 12.32
C GLU A 421 4.22 15.99 13.66
N ASN A 422 4.26 14.68 13.89
CA ASN A 422 4.83 14.03 15.05
C ASN A 422 5.30 12.62 14.65
N SER A 423 6.43 12.18 15.20
CA SER A 423 6.93 10.81 15.05
C SER A 423 8.19 10.59 15.90
N GLU A 424 8.58 9.33 16.07
CA GLU A 424 9.79 8.92 16.76
C GLU A 424 10.71 8.13 15.82
N GLY A 425 11.91 8.65 15.56
CA GLY A 425 12.95 7.95 14.81
C GLY A 425 12.66 7.81 13.31
N THR A 426 11.91 8.74 12.72
CA THR A 426 11.64 8.73 11.28
C THR A 426 12.91 9.02 10.48
N LEU A 427 13.12 8.31 9.38
CA LEU A 427 14.19 8.54 8.40
C LEU A 427 13.59 9.06 7.10
N VAL A 428 14.06 10.21 6.61
CA VAL A 428 13.73 10.76 5.30
C VAL A 428 15.04 10.84 4.50
N VAL A 429 15.34 9.78 3.75
CA VAL A 429 16.66 9.63 3.13
C VAL A 429 16.59 9.34 1.65
N ASN A 430 17.47 9.92 0.83
CA ASN A 430 17.55 9.59 -0.59
C ASN A 430 16.22 9.80 -1.35
N ASN A 431 15.45 10.85 -1.07
CA ASN A 431 14.25 11.17 -1.86
C ASN A 431 14.56 12.31 -2.85
N THR A 432 13.82 12.35 -3.95
CA THR A 432 13.83 13.47 -4.89
C THR A 432 12.46 14.15 -4.85
N ILE A 433 12.41 15.38 -4.35
CA ILE A 433 11.19 16.18 -4.19
C ILE A 433 11.30 17.41 -5.06
N THR A 434 10.45 17.52 -6.09
CA THR A 434 10.56 18.60 -7.10
C THR A 434 9.20 19.17 -7.45
N ARG A 435 9.11 20.43 -7.90
CA ARG A 435 7.85 21.01 -8.42
C ARG A 435 6.66 20.87 -7.45
N VAL A 436 6.86 21.26 -6.19
CA VAL A 436 5.77 21.33 -5.22
C VAL A 436 5.37 22.79 -4.98
N ASP A 437 4.07 23.07 -4.82
CA ASP A 437 3.53 24.43 -4.71
C ASP A 437 3.84 25.11 -3.37
N ALA A 438 4.18 24.34 -2.32
CA ALA A 438 4.48 24.85 -0.98
C ALA A 438 5.88 24.39 -0.50
N ALA A 439 5.97 23.98 0.78
CA ALA A 439 7.22 23.45 1.32
C ALA A 439 7.42 21.99 0.91
N ALA A 440 8.61 21.63 0.41
CA ALA A 440 8.94 20.24 0.10
C ALA A 440 8.97 19.38 1.37
N LEU A 441 9.57 19.88 2.44
CA LEU A 441 9.55 19.24 3.75
C LEU A 441 8.91 20.17 4.79
N ILE A 442 7.93 19.68 5.54
CA ILE A 442 7.39 20.34 6.74
C ILE A 442 7.69 19.45 7.94
N LEU A 443 8.50 19.95 8.88
CA LEU A 443 9.12 19.14 9.93
C LEU A 443 8.96 19.80 11.30
N GLY A 444 8.72 19.01 12.35
CA GLY A 444 8.93 19.46 13.73
C GLY A 444 8.00 20.57 14.23
N HIS A 445 6.81 20.72 13.64
CA HIS A 445 5.81 21.70 14.10
C HIS A 445 5.09 21.28 15.38
N GLY A 446 5.01 19.97 15.66
CA GLY A 446 4.63 19.49 16.99
C GLY A 446 3.15 19.18 17.18
N THR A 447 2.35 19.13 16.12
CA THR A 447 0.91 18.85 16.23
C THR A 447 0.72 17.43 16.78
N GLY A 448 0.28 17.30 18.05
CA GLY A 448 0.11 16.01 18.74
C GLY A 448 1.37 15.41 19.37
N GLY A 449 2.52 16.10 19.32
CA GLY A 449 3.79 15.69 19.92
C GLY A 449 5.01 16.07 19.07
N PRO A 450 6.24 15.94 19.59
CA PRO A 450 7.45 16.27 18.84
C PRO A 450 7.69 15.30 17.67
N THR A 451 8.52 15.74 16.72
CA THR A 451 9.15 14.87 15.72
C THR A 451 10.58 14.54 16.19
N SER A 452 10.72 13.54 17.04
CA SER A 452 11.96 13.21 17.74
C SER A 452 12.87 12.30 16.93
N ASN A 453 14.19 12.45 17.10
CA ASN A 453 15.22 11.59 16.52
C ASN A 453 15.10 11.41 14.98
N LEU A 454 14.56 12.43 14.31
CA LEU A 454 14.42 12.49 12.85
C LEU A 454 15.80 12.52 12.17
N THR A 455 15.97 11.78 11.09
CA THR A 455 17.13 11.92 10.20
C THR A 455 16.66 12.34 8.80
N VAL A 456 17.26 13.41 8.26
CA VAL A 456 16.98 13.93 6.91
C VAL A 456 18.28 14.04 6.12
N GLU A 457 18.58 13.06 5.28
CA GLU A 457 19.88 12.96 4.60
C GLU A 457 19.76 12.59 3.12
N ASN A 458 20.71 13.01 2.30
CA ASN A 458 20.81 12.62 0.87
C ASN A 458 19.56 12.95 0.02
N ASN A 459 18.75 13.95 0.36
CA ASN A 459 17.58 14.29 -0.46
C ASN A 459 17.92 15.37 -1.51
N ILE A 460 17.38 15.25 -2.72
CA ILE A 460 17.30 16.35 -3.69
C ILE A 460 15.98 17.07 -3.48
N ILE A 461 16.03 18.38 -3.22
CA ILE A 461 14.85 19.18 -2.91
C ILE A 461 14.86 20.43 -3.79
N ASP A 462 14.00 20.44 -4.82
CA ASP A 462 13.79 21.57 -5.74
C ASP A 462 12.37 22.12 -5.59
N SER A 463 12.23 23.10 -4.70
CA SER A 463 10.96 23.76 -4.41
C SER A 463 11.16 25.21 -3.96
N PRO A 464 10.12 26.07 -4.05
CA PRO A 464 10.20 27.45 -3.57
C PRO A 464 10.62 27.55 -2.10
N VAL A 465 10.07 26.69 -1.25
CA VAL A 465 10.51 26.50 0.14
C VAL A 465 10.98 25.05 0.30
N ALA A 466 12.29 24.86 0.50
CA ALA A 466 12.87 23.53 0.63
C ALA A 466 12.46 22.85 1.95
N VAL A 467 12.63 23.56 3.07
CA VAL A 467 12.28 23.05 4.40
C VAL A 467 11.56 24.13 5.19
N ASN A 468 10.43 23.77 5.77
CA ASN A 468 9.73 24.51 6.81
C ASN A 468 9.89 23.78 8.15
N LEU A 469 10.74 24.32 9.01
CA LEU A 469 11.17 23.71 10.25
C LEU A 469 10.52 24.43 11.45
N GLY A 470 9.70 23.68 12.19
CA GLY A 470 9.15 24.09 13.49
C GLY A 470 10.17 23.94 14.62
N GLY A 471 9.78 24.15 15.88
CA GLY A 471 10.70 24.11 17.04
C GLY A 471 10.74 22.79 17.81
N GLN A 472 9.95 21.78 17.42
CA GLN A 472 9.75 20.54 18.18
C GLN A 472 10.38 19.32 17.49
N HIS A 473 11.71 19.34 17.34
CA HIS A 473 12.48 18.27 16.68
C HIS A 473 13.72 17.82 17.49
N PRO A 474 13.54 17.36 18.75
CA PRO A 474 14.68 16.98 19.59
C PRO A 474 15.46 15.81 18.98
N GLY A 475 16.79 15.92 18.97
CA GLY A 475 17.67 14.88 18.44
C GLY A 475 17.69 14.76 16.92
N MET A 476 17.09 15.71 16.19
CA MET A 476 17.12 15.73 14.72
C MET A 476 18.55 15.77 14.18
N LYS A 477 18.79 15.01 13.12
CA LYS A 477 19.98 15.04 12.27
C LYS A 477 19.57 15.42 10.86
N ILE A 478 20.28 16.37 10.28
CA ILE A 478 20.04 16.81 8.92
C ILE A 478 21.39 17.13 8.26
N GLY A 479 21.56 16.71 7.01
CA GLY A 479 22.80 16.92 6.28
C GLY A 479 22.76 16.28 4.89
N PHE A 480 23.76 16.54 4.06
CA PHE A 480 23.92 15.93 2.73
C PHE A 480 22.70 16.10 1.80
N ASN A 481 21.85 17.09 2.05
CA ASN A 481 20.75 17.41 1.16
C ASN A 481 21.22 18.41 0.09
N LEU A 482 20.62 18.33 -1.09
CA LEU A 482 20.93 19.19 -2.22
C LEU A 482 19.74 20.08 -2.56
N TYR A 483 20.01 21.38 -2.66
CA TYR A 483 19.01 22.42 -2.95
C TYR A 483 19.43 23.24 -4.17
N PRO A 484 18.50 23.75 -4.98
CA PRO A 484 18.83 24.72 -6.03
C PRO A 484 19.30 26.04 -5.43
N ALA A 485 20.04 26.83 -6.21
CA ALA A 485 20.66 28.08 -5.74
C ALA A 485 19.66 29.14 -5.21
N ASN A 486 18.39 29.05 -5.59
CA ASN A 486 17.32 29.96 -5.18
C ASN A 486 16.44 29.40 -4.04
N ALA A 487 16.71 28.21 -3.51
CA ALA A 487 15.91 27.61 -2.45
C ALA A 487 15.79 28.53 -1.23
N GLN A 488 14.59 28.61 -0.66
CA GLN A 488 14.34 29.27 0.61
C GLN A 488 14.06 28.26 1.71
N PHE A 489 14.30 28.66 2.95
CA PHE A 489 13.95 27.88 4.13
C PHE A 489 13.04 28.71 5.02
N GLN A 490 12.18 28.05 5.77
CA GLN A 490 11.28 28.69 6.71
C GLN A 490 11.58 28.19 8.12
N LEU A 491 11.81 29.13 9.03
CA LEU A 491 11.89 28.88 10.47
C LEU A 491 10.68 29.53 11.15
N GLY A 492 10.47 29.24 12.44
CA GLY A 492 9.45 29.93 13.25
C GLY A 492 9.63 31.46 13.30
N THR A 493 10.82 31.97 13.00
CA THR A 493 11.14 33.41 12.95
C THR A 493 10.88 34.07 11.59
N GLY A 494 10.64 33.29 10.53
CA GLY A 494 10.49 33.81 9.17
C GLY A 494 11.31 33.05 8.13
N PRO A 495 11.26 33.51 6.86
CA PRO A 495 12.08 32.96 5.78
C PRO A 495 13.56 33.29 5.99
N VAL A 496 14.43 32.33 5.69
CA VAL A 496 15.89 32.44 5.83
C VAL A 496 16.61 31.76 4.66
N GLY A 497 17.88 32.13 4.45
CA GLY A 497 18.79 31.42 3.54
C GLY A 497 19.47 30.21 4.19
N LEU A 498 20.24 29.45 3.40
CA LEU A 498 20.87 28.19 3.83
C LEU A 498 21.74 28.33 5.09
N GLU A 499 22.58 29.36 5.20
CA GLU A 499 23.50 29.49 6.35
C GLU A 499 22.77 29.66 7.68
N ALA A 500 21.74 30.51 7.72
CA ALA A 500 20.91 30.68 8.91
C ALA A 500 20.07 29.42 9.20
N PHE A 501 19.62 28.70 8.17
CA PHE A 501 18.97 27.40 8.35
C PHE A 501 19.93 26.36 8.94
N LYS A 502 21.18 26.30 8.47
CA LYS A 502 22.23 25.42 8.99
C LYS A 502 22.53 25.69 10.47
N GLU A 503 22.66 26.97 10.83
CA GLU A 503 22.87 27.38 12.21
C GLU A 503 21.71 26.93 13.12
N ALA A 504 20.45 27.10 12.66
CA ALA A 504 19.27 26.75 13.43
C ALA A 504 19.02 25.22 13.53
N SER A 505 19.37 24.47 12.49
CA SER A 505 19.09 23.04 12.38
C SER A 505 20.24 22.14 12.82
N GLY A 506 21.46 22.68 12.91
CA GLY A 506 22.68 21.91 13.14
C GLY A 506 23.25 21.23 11.89
N ASP A 507 22.69 21.52 10.70
CA ASP A 507 23.16 20.99 9.42
C ASP A 507 24.55 21.53 9.08
N GLN A 508 25.49 20.63 8.76
CA GLN A 508 26.86 20.99 8.39
C GLN A 508 27.18 20.72 6.91
N THR A 509 26.46 19.81 6.25
CA THR A 509 26.89 19.16 5.01
C THR A 509 25.97 19.39 3.82
N SER A 510 24.73 19.85 4.01
CA SER A 510 23.86 20.16 2.87
C SER A 510 24.41 21.33 2.03
N ALA A 511 24.08 21.36 0.75
CA ALA A 511 24.64 22.33 -0.18
C ALA A 511 23.59 22.90 -1.15
N MET A 512 23.85 24.12 -1.62
CA MET A 512 23.14 24.74 -2.73
C MET A 512 23.97 24.64 -4.01
N THR A 513 23.47 23.95 -5.02
CA THR A 513 24.12 23.79 -6.33
C THR A 513 23.07 23.32 -7.35
N ASP A 514 23.50 22.80 -8.51
CA ASP A 514 22.59 22.18 -9.46
C ASP A 514 21.94 20.92 -8.86
N ALA A 515 20.67 21.07 -8.51
CA ALA A 515 19.78 20.03 -7.97
C ALA A 515 18.82 19.50 -9.05
N SER A 516 19.10 19.75 -10.33
CA SER A 516 18.25 19.29 -11.43
C SER A 516 18.29 17.77 -11.58
N VAL A 517 17.21 17.24 -12.14
CA VAL A 517 17.05 15.82 -12.45
C VAL A 517 16.56 15.66 -13.87
N ALA A 518 16.97 14.58 -14.52
CA ALA A 518 16.45 14.18 -15.82
C ALA A 518 14.99 13.67 -15.71
N PRO A 519 14.26 13.46 -16.83
CA PRO A 519 12.87 12.97 -16.78
C PRO A 519 12.67 11.62 -16.07
N ASP A 520 13.70 10.78 -16.02
CA ASP A 520 13.75 9.50 -15.28
C ASP A 520 14.21 9.65 -13.82
N PHE A 521 14.40 10.90 -13.38
CA PHE A 521 14.89 11.31 -12.07
C PHE A 521 16.38 11.02 -11.82
N THR A 522 17.16 10.65 -12.85
CA THR A 522 18.62 10.59 -12.70
C THR A 522 19.17 11.95 -12.27
N PRO A 523 20.00 12.01 -11.21
CA PRO A 523 20.47 13.27 -10.66
C PRO A 523 21.55 13.93 -11.55
N ALA A 524 21.63 15.26 -11.49
CA ALA A 524 22.74 16.00 -12.05
C ALA A 524 24.08 15.66 -11.35
N VAL A 525 25.19 15.89 -12.05
CA VAL A 525 26.56 15.55 -11.60
C VAL A 525 26.87 15.99 -10.16
N PRO A 526 26.42 17.16 -9.65
CA PRO A 526 26.70 17.56 -8.27
C PRO A 526 26.03 16.71 -7.18
N ALA A 527 25.07 15.85 -7.53
CA ALA A 527 24.51 14.86 -6.62
C ALA A 527 25.20 13.49 -6.70
N VAL A 528 25.99 13.24 -7.76
CA VAL A 528 26.63 11.94 -8.01
C VAL A 528 27.86 11.73 -7.12
N ASP A 529 27.92 10.60 -6.41
CA ASP A 529 28.96 10.24 -5.45
C ASP A 529 29.15 11.30 -4.33
N LYS A 530 28.05 11.94 -3.87
CA LYS A 530 28.10 13.02 -2.86
C LYS A 530 27.31 12.78 -1.58
N GLY A 531 26.53 11.71 -1.52
CA GLY A 531 25.76 11.34 -0.33
C GLY A 531 26.63 10.72 0.76
N THR A 532 26.00 10.49 1.92
CA THR A 532 26.53 9.68 3.01
C THR A 532 25.96 8.27 2.97
N ASP A 533 26.76 7.26 3.32
CA ASP A 533 26.28 5.88 3.40
C ASP A 533 25.24 5.73 4.53
N VAL A 534 23.99 5.46 4.13
CA VAL A 534 22.85 5.22 5.02
C VAL A 534 22.47 3.74 5.07
N GLY A 535 23.35 2.85 4.62
CA GLY A 535 23.13 1.40 4.55
C GLY A 535 22.31 0.94 3.34
N LEU A 536 22.22 1.78 2.31
CA LEU A 536 21.60 1.44 1.02
C LEU A 536 22.68 1.05 0.01
N PRO A 537 22.43 0.10 -0.90
CA PRO A 537 23.38 -0.17 -1.97
C PRO A 537 23.48 1.00 -2.96
N PHE A 538 24.69 1.30 -3.41
CA PHE A 538 24.99 2.40 -4.33
C PHE A 538 26.07 2.02 -5.33
N CYS A 539 26.14 2.78 -6.43
CA CYS A 539 27.21 2.68 -7.41
C CYS A 539 28.31 3.73 -7.10
N GLY A 540 29.54 3.49 -7.54
CA GLY A 540 30.62 4.47 -7.38
C GLY A 540 31.31 4.44 -6.01
N VAL A 541 31.80 5.60 -5.57
CA VAL A 541 32.63 5.76 -4.35
C VAL A 541 31.85 6.23 -3.14
N ALA A 542 30.63 6.75 -3.34
CA ALA A 542 29.67 7.16 -2.32
C ALA A 542 28.26 7.10 -2.91
N PRO A 543 27.17 7.04 -2.11
CA PRO A 543 25.84 7.06 -2.68
C PRO A 543 25.54 8.39 -3.38
N ASP A 544 24.67 8.33 -4.37
CA ASP A 544 24.13 9.54 -4.96
C ASP A 544 23.13 10.20 -4.00
N ILE A 545 23.04 11.53 -4.04
CA ILE A 545 21.96 12.26 -3.40
C ILE A 545 20.72 12.15 -4.30
N GLY A 546 19.56 11.85 -3.71
CA GLY A 546 18.30 11.72 -4.40
C GLY A 546 17.82 10.27 -4.51
N ALA A 547 16.75 10.07 -5.29
CA ALA A 547 16.02 8.81 -5.38
C ALA A 547 16.62 7.77 -6.34
N VAL A 548 17.52 8.19 -7.22
CA VAL A 548 18.07 7.37 -8.31
C VAL A 548 19.59 7.47 -8.28
N GLU A 549 20.24 6.32 -8.37
CA GLU A 549 21.69 6.21 -8.56
C GLU A 549 22.03 6.36 -10.05
N ALA A 550 23.03 7.17 -10.37
CA ALA A 550 23.55 7.34 -11.72
C ALA A 550 24.65 6.31 -12.02
N GLY A 551 24.73 5.86 -13.27
CA GLY A 551 25.83 5.00 -13.73
C GLY A 551 25.78 3.55 -13.24
N CYS A 552 24.64 3.14 -12.68
CA CYS A 552 24.18 1.76 -12.66
C CYS A 552 23.42 1.47 -13.98
#